data_AF-A0A919YF46-F1
#
_entry.id   AF-A0A919YF46-F1
#
_cell.length_a   1.000
_cell.length_b   1.000
_cell.length_c   1.000
_cell.angle_alpha   90.00
_cell.angle_beta   90.00
_cell.angle_gamma   90.00
#
_symmetry.space_group_name_H-M   'P 1'
#
loop_
_entity.id
_entity.type
_entity.pdbx_description
1 polymer ?
#
loop_
_entity_poly.entity_id
_entity_poly.type
_entity_poly.pdbx_seq_one_letter_code
_entity_poly.pdbx_strand_id
1 'polypeptide(L)'
;MAQIYDFLSRQPLSRLKHHDYEQNDRIIEQHGKYIGVLTKQRTESLREIIDVIELKKKQIEQLMSEFEELRSGYDEMVLEAVSFLGARKNWVDFDPETWDFYVDVKGHCWVVNNNK
;
A
#
# COMPACT_ATOMS: atom_id res chain seq x y z
N MET A 1 25.09 -14.70 -12.61
CA MET A 1 24.46 -13.82 -11.59
C MET A 1 22.99 -14.21 -11.50
N ALA A 2 22.46 -14.44 -10.29
CA ALA A 2 21.05 -14.75 -10.13
C ALA A 2 20.20 -13.50 -10.44
N GLN A 3 19.15 -13.64 -11.25
CA GLN A 3 18.20 -12.56 -11.50
C GLN A 3 17.24 -12.46 -10.31
N ILE A 4 17.22 -11.30 -9.65
CA ILE A 4 16.26 -11.02 -8.58
C ILE A 4 14.98 -10.51 -9.24
N TYR A 5 13.88 -11.19 -8.97
CA TYR A 5 12.55 -10.81 -9.44
C TYR A 5 11.81 -10.07 -8.35
N ASP A 6 11.08 -9.04 -8.75
CA ASP A 6 10.10 -8.42 -7.89
C ASP A 6 8.83 -9.28 -7.83
N PHE A 7 8.31 -9.46 -6.62
CA PHE A 7 7.16 -10.33 -6.36
C PHE A 7 5.86 -9.77 -6.96
N LEU A 8 5.66 -8.46 -6.87
CA LEU A 8 4.41 -7.81 -7.29
C LEU A 8 4.30 -7.71 -8.81
N SER A 9 5.33 -7.17 -9.45
CA SER A 9 5.34 -7.00 -10.92
C SER A 9 5.71 -8.26 -11.68
N ARG A 10 6.28 -9.28 -11.02
CA ARG A 10 6.86 -10.49 -11.62
C ARG A 10 7.94 -10.19 -12.68
N GLN A 11 8.53 -9.00 -12.61
CA GLN A 11 9.59 -8.56 -13.52
C GLN A 11 10.95 -8.60 -12.82
N PRO A 12 12.05 -8.83 -13.58
CA PRO A 12 13.38 -8.72 -13.02
C PRO A 12 13.64 -7.28 -12.58
N LEU A 13 14.30 -7.11 -11.43
CA LEU A 13 14.54 -5.80 -10.82
C LEU A 13 15.26 -4.83 -11.77
N SER A 14 16.13 -5.35 -12.63
CA SER A 14 16.83 -4.58 -13.66
C SER A 14 15.94 -3.94 -14.73
N ARG A 15 14.72 -4.44 -14.93
CA ARG A 15 13.73 -3.83 -15.85
C ARG A 15 12.85 -2.79 -15.15
N LEU A 16 12.69 -2.92 -13.83
CA LEU A 16 11.87 -2.01 -13.01
C LEU A 16 12.65 -0.78 -12.56
N LYS A 17 13.98 -0.91 -12.43
CA LYS A 17 14.90 0.22 -12.33
C LYS A 17 15.01 0.91 -13.68
N HIS A 18 13.98 1.63 -14.09
CA HIS A 18 14.02 2.48 -15.26
C HIS A 18 13.90 3.92 -14.81
N HIS A 19 15.03 4.64 -14.81
CA HIS A 19 15.06 6.09 -14.66
C HIS A 19 14.30 6.71 -15.82
N ASP A 20 13.24 7.45 -15.53
CA ASP A 20 12.61 8.34 -16.50
C ASP A 20 13.48 9.61 -16.63
N TYR A 21 14.53 9.49 -17.43
CA TYR A 21 15.48 10.59 -17.65
C TYR A 21 14.79 11.82 -18.25
N GLU A 22 13.77 11.64 -19.09
CA GLU A 22 13.01 12.75 -19.65
C GLU A 22 12.21 13.51 -18.59
N GLN A 23 11.55 12.78 -17.67
CA GLN A 23 10.84 13.42 -16.56
C GLN A 23 11.81 14.20 -15.67
N ASN A 24 12.97 13.62 -15.36
CA ASN A 24 13.99 14.27 -14.54
C ASN A 24 14.55 15.52 -15.22
N ASP A 25 14.85 15.46 -16.52
CA ASP A 25 15.33 16.61 -17.28
C ASP A 25 14.32 17.76 -17.27
N ARG A 26 13.02 17.47 -17.45
CA ARG A 26 11.95 18.48 -17.35
C ARG A 26 11.89 19.13 -15.97
N ILE A 27 12.01 18.34 -14.89
CA ILE A 27 12.00 18.87 -13.51
C ILE A 27 13.24 19.73 -13.25
N ILE A 28 14.41 19.30 -13.74
CA ILE A 28 15.67 20.04 -13.61
C ILE A 28 15.60 21.36 -14.39
N GLU A 29 15.06 21.36 -15.61
CA GLU A 29 14.88 22.57 -16.41
C GLU A 29 13.94 23.58 -15.77
N GLN A 30 12.84 23.11 -15.17
CA GLN A 30 11.83 23.98 -14.57
C GLN A 30 12.19 24.49 -13.18
N HIS A 31 12.85 23.66 -12.38
CA HIS A 31 13.01 23.90 -10.92
C HIS A 31 14.42 23.63 -10.40
N GLY A 32 15.32 23.11 -11.23
CA GLY A 32 16.64 22.70 -10.82
C GLY A 32 17.56 23.87 -10.48
N LYS A 33 18.44 23.65 -9.52
CA LYS A 33 19.61 24.50 -9.26
C LYS A 33 20.84 23.61 -9.26
N TYR A 34 21.79 23.92 -10.14
CA TYR A 34 23.04 23.16 -10.24
C TYR A 34 23.94 23.43 -9.02
N ILE A 35 24.46 22.37 -8.41
CA ILE A 35 25.31 22.45 -7.21
C ILE A 35 26.69 21.77 -7.34
N GLY A 36 26.95 21.07 -8.46
CA GLY A 36 28.22 20.39 -8.70
C GLY A 36 28.07 18.99 -9.30
N VAL A 37 29.19 18.25 -9.31
CA VAL A 37 29.29 16.91 -9.90
C VAL A 37 29.95 15.95 -8.91
N LEU A 38 29.42 14.73 -8.81
CA LEU A 38 29.98 13.64 -8.01
C LEU A 38 30.99 12.83 -8.84
N THR A 39 31.88 12.11 -8.14
CA THR A 39 32.73 11.10 -8.80
C THR A 39 31.88 9.98 -9.38
N LYS A 40 32.34 9.36 -10.47
CA LYS A 40 31.59 8.31 -11.19
C LYS A 40 31.01 7.22 -10.26
N GLN A 41 31.84 6.68 -9.36
CA GLN A 41 31.43 5.65 -8.41
C GLN A 41 30.30 6.14 -7.48
N ARG A 42 30.39 7.37 -6.96
CA ARG A 42 29.36 7.94 -6.08
C ARG A 42 28.06 8.20 -6.84
N THR A 43 28.16 8.65 -8.09
CA THR A 43 27.01 8.85 -8.98
C THR A 43 26.28 7.54 -9.24
N GLU A 44 27.01 6.46 -9.57
CA GLU A 44 26.44 5.14 -9.83
C GLU A 44 25.72 4.60 -8.58
N SER A 45 26.38 4.60 -7.43
CA SER A 45 25.75 4.14 -6.18
C SER A 45 24.53 4.96 -5.78
N LEU A 46 24.58 6.29 -5.93
CA LEU A 46 23.46 7.16 -5.55
C LEU A 46 22.25 6.95 -6.49
N ARG A 47 22.48 6.83 -7.80
CA ARG A 47 21.42 6.54 -8.78
C ARG A 47 20.76 5.20 -8.49
N GLU A 48 21.55 4.16 -8.18
CA GLU A 48 21.00 2.85 -7.82
C GLU A 48 20.11 2.90 -6.56
N ILE A 49 20.46 3.74 -5.57
CA ILE A 49 19.66 3.92 -4.37
C ILE A 49 18.37 4.67 -4.70
N ILE A 50 18.44 5.75 -5.49
CA ILE A 50 17.27 6.52 -5.93
C ILE A 50 16.28 5.59 -6.65
N ASP A 51 16.76 4.79 -7.61
CA ASP A 51 15.96 3.78 -8.32
C ASP A 51 15.21 2.84 -7.37
N VAL A 52 15.92 2.33 -6.37
CA VAL A 52 15.34 1.37 -5.41
C VAL A 52 14.30 2.06 -4.54
N ILE A 53 14.54 3.30 -4.09
CA ILE A 53 13.58 4.06 -3.29
C ILE A 53 12.30 4.31 -4.10
N GLU A 54 12.42 4.77 -5.34
CA GLU A 54 11.25 5.03 -6.19
C GLU A 54 10.45 3.76 -6.47
N LEU A 55 11.13 2.65 -6.76
CA LEU A 55 10.48 1.35 -6.93
C LEU A 55 9.74 0.94 -5.66
N LYS A 56 10.37 1.04 -4.49
CA LYS A 56 9.77 0.66 -3.22
C LYS A 56 8.58 1.54 -2.86
N LYS A 57 8.65 2.83 -3.18
CA LYS A 57 7.53 3.76 -3.02
C LYS A 57 6.32 3.29 -3.84
N LYS A 58 6.49 3.00 -5.13
CA LYS A 58 5.41 2.49 -6.00
C LYS A 58 4.80 1.19 -5.47
N GLN A 59 5.64 0.29 -4.93
CA GLN A 59 5.17 -0.96 -4.33
C GLN A 59 4.33 -0.74 -3.06
N ILE A 60 4.72 0.21 -2.22
CA ILE A 60 3.94 0.59 -1.03
C ILE A 60 2.60 1.18 -1.45
N GLU A 61 2.59 2.08 -2.44
CA GLU A 61 1.35 2.68 -2.97
C GLU A 61 0.40 1.59 -3.50
N GLN A 62 0.92 0.61 -4.23
CA GLN A 62 0.12 -0.53 -4.70
C GLN A 62 -0.45 -1.35 -3.53
N LEU A 63 0.37 -1.69 -2.53
CA LEU A 63 -0.08 -2.45 -1.35
C LEU A 63 -1.14 -1.68 -0.54
N MET A 64 -1.01 -0.36 -0.43
CA MET A 64 -2.03 0.48 0.21
C MET A 64 -3.35 0.42 -0.55
N SER A 65 -3.32 0.51 -1.88
CA SER A 65 -4.52 0.37 -2.72
C SER A 65 -5.19 -0.99 -2.54
N GLU A 66 -4.41 -2.08 -2.58
CA GLU A 66 -4.93 -3.44 -2.37
C GLU A 66 -5.53 -3.60 -0.96
N PHE A 67 -4.91 -3.00 0.05
CA PHE A 67 -5.44 -2.98 1.41
C PHE A 67 -6.76 -2.21 1.50
N GLU A 68 -6.87 -1.04 0.87
CA GLU A 68 -8.09 -0.24 0.85
C GLU A 68 -9.25 -0.98 0.16
N GLU A 69 -8.98 -1.68 -0.93
CA GLU A 69 -9.98 -2.53 -1.60
C GLU A 69 -10.47 -3.67 -0.70
N LEU A 70 -9.55 -4.39 -0.03
CA LEU A 70 -9.90 -5.46 0.90
C LEU A 70 -10.68 -4.92 2.10
N ARG A 71 -10.29 -3.77 2.63
CA ARG A 71 -10.99 -3.11 3.74
C ARG A 71 -12.40 -2.72 3.33
N SER A 72 -12.57 -2.14 2.15
CA SER A 72 -13.89 -1.77 1.62
C SER A 72 -14.82 -2.99 1.51
N GLY A 73 -14.30 -4.10 0.95
CA GLY A 73 -15.06 -5.35 0.88
C GLY A 73 -15.39 -5.95 2.25
N TYR A 74 -14.45 -5.87 3.20
CA TYR A 74 -14.70 -6.28 4.58
C TYR A 74 -15.80 -5.43 5.24
N ASP A 75 -15.75 -4.11 5.11
CA ASP A 75 -16.73 -3.20 5.71
C ASP A 75 -18.14 -3.47 5.17
N GLU A 76 -18.27 -3.73 3.86
CA GLU A 76 -19.53 -4.13 3.22
C GLU A 76 -20.08 -5.45 3.79
N MET A 77 -19.23 -6.49 3.88
CA MET A 77 -19.61 -7.80 4.41
C MET A 77 -20.04 -7.73 5.89
N VAL A 78 -19.36 -6.92 6.69
CA VAL A 78 -19.72 -6.72 8.11
C VAL A 78 -21.09 -6.08 8.24
N LEU A 79 -21.36 -5.01 7.50
CA LEU A 79 -22.66 -4.33 7.53
C LEU A 79 -23.79 -5.27 7.08
N GLU A 80 -23.56 -6.07 6.03
CA GLU A 80 -24.50 -7.09 5.59
C GLU A 80 -24.77 -8.13 6.69
N ALA A 81 -23.72 -8.67 7.31
CA ALA A 81 -23.84 -9.68 8.36
C ALA A 81 -24.59 -9.15 9.60
N VAL A 82 -24.25 -7.94 10.06
CA VAL A 82 -24.92 -7.27 11.18
C VAL A 82 -26.40 -7.06 10.90
N SER A 83 -26.74 -6.65 9.67
CA SER A 83 -28.12 -6.47 9.22
C SER A 83 -28.88 -7.80 9.15
N PHE A 84 -28.28 -8.81 8.52
CA PHE A 84 -28.84 -10.14 8.33
C PHE A 84 -29.13 -10.85 9.67
N LEU A 85 -28.20 -10.78 10.61
CA LEU A 85 -28.34 -11.34 11.97
C LEU A 85 -29.30 -10.52 12.84
N GLY A 86 -29.78 -9.37 12.35
CA GLY A 86 -30.76 -8.54 13.04
C GLY A 86 -30.22 -7.91 14.33
N ALA A 87 -28.96 -7.46 14.33
CA ALA A 87 -28.29 -6.90 15.51
C ALA A 87 -29.14 -5.86 16.27
N ARG A 88 -29.80 -4.93 15.54
CA ARG A 88 -30.71 -3.95 16.15
C ARG A 88 -31.89 -4.56 16.90
N LYS A 89 -32.43 -5.69 16.42
CA LYS A 89 -33.51 -6.43 17.12
C LYS A 89 -33.00 -7.05 18.43
N ASN A 90 -31.70 -7.29 18.52
CA ASN A 90 -31.00 -7.80 19.70
C ASN A 90 -30.40 -6.66 20.56
N TRP A 91 -30.85 -5.41 20.37
CA TRP A 91 -30.38 -4.23 21.12
C TRP A 91 -28.90 -3.90 20.92
N VAL A 92 -28.33 -4.32 19.78
CA VAL A 92 -26.96 -3.99 19.37
C VAL A 92 -27.04 -2.97 18.23
N ASP A 93 -26.68 -1.72 18.52
CA ASP A 93 -26.51 -0.67 17.50
C ASP A 93 -25.02 -0.59 17.15
N PHE A 94 -24.65 -1.34 16.11
CA PHE A 94 -23.27 -1.45 15.66
C PHE A 94 -22.82 -0.18 14.94
N ASP A 95 -21.67 0.33 15.34
CA ASP A 95 -20.99 1.46 14.70
C ASP A 95 -19.58 1.00 14.27
N PRO A 96 -19.30 0.90 12.96
CA PRO A 96 -18.01 0.40 12.45
C PRO A 96 -16.82 1.32 12.79
N GLU A 97 -17.05 2.56 13.22
CA GLU A 97 -15.95 3.44 13.66
C GLU A 97 -15.47 3.12 15.08
N THR A 98 -16.32 2.52 15.91
CA THR A 98 -16.06 2.32 17.34
C THR A 98 -16.20 0.88 17.81
N TRP A 99 -16.70 0.00 16.95
CA TRP A 99 -16.89 -1.42 17.23
C TRP A 99 -16.16 -2.28 16.21
N ASP A 100 -15.44 -3.27 16.71
CA ASP A 100 -14.86 -4.33 15.89
C ASP A 100 -15.84 -5.47 15.70
N PHE A 101 -15.78 -6.12 14.54
CA PHE A 101 -16.52 -7.33 14.22
C PHE A 101 -15.59 -8.53 14.18
N TYR A 102 -15.96 -9.62 14.86
CA TYR A 102 -15.19 -10.86 14.91
C TYR A 102 -16.07 -12.04 14.54
N VAL A 103 -15.48 -13.02 13.85
CA VAL A 103 -16.09 -14.33 13.59
C VAL A 103 -15.21 -15.39 14.22
N ASP A 104 -15.78 -16.21 15.10
CA ASP A 104 -15.03 -17.30 15.70
C ASP A 104 -14.94 -18.53 14.79
N VAL A 105 -14.16 -19.53 15.23
CA VAL A 105 -13.92 -20.76 14.46
C VAL A 105 -15.18 -21.61 14.20
N LYS A 106 -16.29 -21.36 14.91
CA LYS A 106 -17.58 -22.02 14.70
C LYS A 106 -18.53 -21.18 13.85
N GLY A 107 -18.12 -19.99 13.43
CA GLY A 107 -18.94 -19.05 12.68
C GLY A 107 -19.86 -18.19 13.55
N HIS A 108 -19.64 -18.11 14.87
CA HIS A 108 -20.38 -17.15 15.68
C HIS A 108 -19.83 -15.75 15.47
N CYS A 109 -20.73 -14.80 15.23
CA CYS A 109 -20.39 -13.40 15.02
C CYS A 109 -20.48 -12.62 16.33
N TRP A 110 -19.47 -11.81 16.59
CA TRP A 110 -19.31 -11.00 17.78
C TRP A 110 -19.03 -9.56 17.37
N VAL A 111 -19.55 -8.61 18.13
CA VAL A 111 -19.16 -7.21 18.01
C VAL A 111 -18.63 -6.72 19.35
N VAL A 112 -17.52 -5.99 19.33
CA VAL A 112 -16.82 -5.52 20.54
C VAL A 112 -16.65 -4.02 20.44
N ASN A 113 -17.17 -3.28 21.42
CA ASN A 113 -17.01 -1.83 21.50
C ASN A 113 -15.63 -1.51 22.09
N ASN A 114 -14.79 -0.82 21.33
CA ASN A 114 -13.42 -0.49 21.72
C ASN A 114 -13.31 0.72 22.65
N ASN A 115 -14.42 1.43 22.90
CA ASN A 115 -14.50 2.59 23.79
C ASN A 115 -14.90 2.22 25.23
N LYS A 116 -14.95 0.93 25.59
CA LYS A 116 -15.24 0.43 26.94
C LYS A 116 -14.10 -0.42 27.46
#